data_AF-A0A1A6XTY8-F1
#
_entry.id   AF-A0A1A6XTY8-F1
#
_cell.length_a   1.000
_cell.length_b   1.000
_cell.length_c   1.000
_cell.angle_alpha   90.00
_cell.angle_beta   90.00
_cell.angle_gamma   90.00
#
_symmetry.space_group_name_H-M   'P 1'
#
loop_
_entity.id
_entity.type
_entity.pdbx_description
1 polymer ?
#
loop_
_entity_poly.entity_id
_entity_poly.type
_entity_poly.pdbx_seq_one_letter_code
_entity_poly.pdbx_strand_id
1 'polypeptide(L)' 'MSYDYLLDETRLFHDYNMEAQGDMLADYFLVTFRGSQSRMNNVRYQTTPDTAAQLERTLASFLANRSSKDNLPRTTR' A
#
# COMPACT_ATOMS: atom_id res chain seq x y z
N MET A 1 -9.53 7.05 12.85
CA MET A 1 -10.26 7.35 11.60
C MET A 1 -9.48 6.67 10.49
N SER A 2 -9.75 5.38 10.24
CA SER A 2 -9.22 4.71 9.05
C SER A 2 -10.03 5.21 7.86
N TYR A 3 -9.36 5.92 6.96
CA TYR A 3 -9.85 6.13 5.61
C TYR A 3 -9.13 5.10 4.76
N ASP A 4 -9.88 4.27 4.04
CA ASP A 4 -9.31 3.33 3.08
C ASP A 4 -8.33 4.06 2.16
N TYR A 5 -7.14 3.51 2.00
CA TYR A 5 -6.16 4.08 1.09
C TYR A 5 -6.69 4.03 -0.35
N LEU A 6 -6.32 5.04 -1.14
CA LEU A 6 -6.58 5.05 -2.57
C LEU A 6 -5.24 4.96 -3.30
N LEU A 7 -5.06 3.90 -4.06
CA LEU A 7 -3.97 3.78 -5.02
C LEU A 7 -4.21 4.75 -6.18
N ASP A 8 -3.19 5.52 -6.51
CA ASP A 8 -3.15 6.38 -7.69
C ASP A 8 -1.75 6.35 -8.33
N GLU A 9 -1.61 7.02 -9.48
CA GLU A 9 -0.41 7.02 -10.31
C GLU A 9 0.78 7.79 -9.75
N THR A 10 0.56 8.63 -8.74
CA THR A 10 1.51 9.63 -8.27
C THR A 10 1.99 9.39 -6.85
N ARG A 11 1.11 8.89 -5.98
CA ARG A 11 1.40 8.72 -4.57
C ARG A 11 2.29 7.51 -4.33
N LEU A 12 3.27 7.72 -3.46
CA LEU A 12 4.18 6.70 -2.96
C LEU A 12 3.84 6.37 -1.50
N PHE A 13 4.42 5.29 -0.98
CA PHE A 13 4.15 4.78 0.37
C PHE A 13 4.17 5.85 1.48
N HIS A 14 5.12 6.79 1.44
CA HIS A 14 5.28 7.86 2.43
C HIS A 14 4.23 8.98 2.35
N ASP A 15 3.40 8.99 1.30
CA ASP A 15 2.30 9.95 1.15
C ASP A 15 1.04 9.50 1.88
N TYR A 16 1.02 8.28 2.42
CA TYR A 16 -0.07 7.71 3.21
C TYR A 16 0.24 7.83 4.70
N ASN A 17 -0.81 7.93 5.53
CA ASN A 17 -0.65 7.89 6.98
C ASN A 17 -0.23 6.49 7.47
N MET A 18 0.21 6.37 8.73
CA MET A 18 0.73 5.10 9.26
C MET A 18 -0.29 3.94 9.22
N GLU A 19 -1.58 4.21 9.43
CA GLU A 19 -2.63 3.18 9.38
C GLU A 19 -2.77 2.63 7.96
N ALA A 20 -2.92 3.52 6.98
CA ALA A 20 -2.99 3.18 5.56
C ALA A 20 -1.73 2.44 5.09
N GLN A 21 -0.55 2.84 5.56
CA GLN A 21 0.70 2.13 5.28
C GLN A 21 0.66 0.68 5.79
N GLY A 22 0.12 0.45 6.99
CA GLY A 22 -0.06 -0.90 7.55
C GLY A 22 -1.00 -1.75 6.68
N ASP A 23 -2.16 -1.20 6.32
CA ASP A 23 -3.15 -1.88 5.49
C ASP A 23 -2.59 -2.24 4.11
N MET A 24 -1.84 -1.32 3.48
CA MET A 24 -1.18 -1.55 2.20
C MET A 24 -0.18 -2.71 2.24
N LEU A 25 0.60 -2.83 3.31
CA LEU A 25 1.56 -3.93 3.46
C LEU A 25 0.86 -5.28 3.68
N ALA A 26 -0.21 -5.30 4.48
CA ALA A 26 -1.03 -6.49 4.68
C ALA A 26 -1.68 -6.95 3.38
N ASP A 27 -2.24 -6.02 2.61
CA ASP A 27 -2.89 -6.28 1.33
C ASP A 27 -1.89 -6.73 0.27
N TYR A 28 -0.72 -6.07 0.18
CA TYR A 28 0.37 -6.50 -0.71
C TYR A 28 0.82 -7.93 -0.38
N PHE A 29 0.91 -8.28 0.91
CA PHE A 29 1.23 -9.64 1.29
C PHE A 29 0.19 -10.65 0.77
N LEU A 30 -1.10 -10.36 0.94
CA LEU A 30 -2.19 -11.23 0.50
C LEU A 30 -2.22 -11.40 -1.02
N VAL A 31 -2.04 -10.32 -1.77
CA VAL A 31 -2.10 -10.36 -3.23
C VAL A 31 -0.85 -11.05 -3.79
N THR A 32 0.34 -10.61 -3.40
CA THR A 32 1.60 -11.03 -4.03
C THR A 32 2.06 -12.41 -3.60
N PHE A 33 1.87 -12.78 -2.33
CA PHE A 33 2.42 -14.04 -1.79
C PHE A 33 1.36 -15.11 -1.51
N ARG A 34 0.09 -14.72 -1.40
CA ARG A 34 -1.01 -15.64 -1.09
C ARG A 34 -2.02 -15.81 -2.22
N GLY A 35 -1.91 -15.04 -3.31
CA GLY A 35 -2.90 -15.05 -4.40
C GLY A 35 -4.33 -14.81 -3.90
N SER A 36 -4.48 -14.10 -2.78
CA SER A 36 -5.72 -14.01 -2.00
C SER A 36 -6.29 -12.59 -2.05
N GLN A 37 -6.39 -12.02 -3.25
CA GLN A 37 -6.88 -10.65 -3.45
C GLN A 37 -8.29 -10.42 -2.88
N SER A 38 -9.16 -11.42 -2.95
CA SER A 38 -10.52 -11.37 -2.37
C SER A 38 -10.55 -11.21 -0.84
N ARG A 39 -9.41 -11.33 -0.16
CA ARG A 39 -9.28 -11.20 1.31
C ARG A 39 -8.59 -9.91 1.74
N MET A 40 -8.28 -9.00 0.82
CA MET A 40 -7.71 -7.69 1.16
C MET A 40 -8.61 -6.95 2.15
N ASN A 41 -7.98 -6.18 3.05
CA ASN A 41 -8.66 -5.27 3.97
C ASN A 41 -9.39 -4.18 3.18
N ASN A 42 -8.76 -3.65 2.13
CA ASN A 42 -9.40 -2.67 1.27
C ASN A 42 -10.38 -3.34 0.29
N VAL A 43 -11.66 -3.33 0.67
CA VAL A 43 -12.75 -4.00 -0.06
C VAL A 43 -12.85 -3.53 -1.52
N ARG A 44 -12.52 -2.27 -1.80
CA ARG A 44 -12.52 -1.69 -3.16
C ARG A 44 -11.64 -2.50 -4.12
N TYR A 45 -10.52 -3.02 -3.63
CA TYR A 45 -9.52 -3.67 -4.47
C TYR A 45 -9.66 -5.19 -4.53
N GLN A 46 -10.61 -5.80 -3.83
CA GLN A 46 -10.79 -7.26 -3.81
C GLN A 46 -11.08 -7.88 -5.18
N THR A 47 -11.68 -7.11 -6.10
CA THR A 47 -12.02 -7.54 -7.47
C THR A 47 -11.42 -6.65 -8.56
N THR A 48 -10.58 -5.68 -8.19
CA THR A 48 -10.00 -4.72 -9.14
C THR A 48 -8.77 -5.33 -9.83
N PRO A 49 -8.74 -5.44 -11.17
CA PRO A 49 -7.57 -5.93 -11.90
C PRO A 49 -6.31 -5.11 -11.61
N ASP A 50 -5.14 -5.71 -11.79
CA ASP A 50 -3.83 -5.04 -11.70
C ASP A 50 -3.49 -4.40 -10.34
N THR A 51 -4.28 -4.68 -9.29
CA THR A 51 -4.06 -4.18 -7.93
C THR A 51 -2.67 -4.55 -7.41
N ALA A 52 -2.17 -5.75 -7.74
CA ALA A 52 -0.83 -6.20 -7.38
C ALA A 52 0.25 -5.25 -7.90
N ALA A 53 0.18 -4.91 -9.20
CA ALA A 53 1.15 -4.03 -9.86
C ALA A 53 1.06 -2.60 -9.33
N GLN A 54 -0.15 -2.11 -9.03
CA GLN A 54 -0.34 -0.79 -8.43
C GLN A 54 0.26 -0.71 -7.03
N LEU A 55 0.04 -1.73 -6.18
CA LEU A 55 0.67 -1.82 -4.85
C LEU A 55 2.19 -1.90 -4.97
N GLU A 56 2.72 -2.74 -5.87
CA GLU A 56 4.15 -2.88 -6.07
C GLU A 56 4.81 -1.56 -6.48
N ARG A 57 4.17 -0.79 -7.38
CA ARG A 57 4.64 0.56 -7.75
C ARG A 57 4.67 1.48 -6.54
N THR A 58 3.56 1.59 -5.80
CA THR A 58 3.48 2.49 -4.64
C THR A 58 4.48 2.10 -3.54
N LEU A 59 4.76 0.80 -3.40
CA LEU A 59 5.69 0.23 -2.43
C LEU A 59 7.15 0.16 -2.93
N ALA A 60 7.45 0.54 -4.17
CA ALA A 60 8.75 0.29 -4.80
C ALA A 60 9.94 0.81 -3.96
N SER A 61 9.87 2.06 -3.49
CA SER A 61 10.91 2.65 -2.64
C SER A 61 11.05 1.95 -1.28
N PHE A 62 9.93 1.54 -0.68
CA PHE A 62 9.93 0.79 0.58
C PHE A 62 10.55 -0.60 0.40
N LEU A 63 10.19 -1.31 -0.67
CA LEU A 63 10.71 -2.64 -0.96
C LEU A 63 12.21 -2.61 -1.28
N ALA A 64 12.69 -1.54 -1.92
CA ALA A 64 14.10 -1.32 -2.21
C ALA A 64 14.94 -1.04 -0.94
N ASN A 65 14.41 -0.25 0.00
CA ASN A 65 15.07 0.00 1.29
C ASN A 65 14.06 0.18 2.43
N ARG A 66 13.71 -0.92 3.11
CA ARG A 66 12.74 -0.94 4.21
C ARG A 66 13.17 -0.12 5.43
N SER A 67 14.48 0.08 5.61
CA SER A 67 15.03 0.83 6.75
C SER A 67 15.06 2.34 6.54
N SER A 68 14.74 2.81 5.32
CA SER A 68 14.74 4.24 5.04
C SER A 68 13.68 4.96 5.84
N LYS A 69 14.08 6.06 6.49
CA LYS A 69 13.15 6.98 7.18
C LYS A 69 12.26 7.73 6.18
N ASP A 70 12.65 7.79 4.90
CA ASP A 70 11.84 8.40 3.84
C ASP A 70 10.54 7.63 3.58
N ASN A 71 10.40 6.40 4.10
CA ASN A 71 9.17 5.62 4.05
C ASN A 71 8.14 6.08 5.09
N LEU A 72 8.56 6.81 6.12
CA LEU A 72 7.64 7.29 7.16
C LEU A 72 6.72 8.36 6.57
N PRO A 73 5.46 8.46 7.06
CA PRO A 73 4.56 9.50 6.59
C PRO A 73 5.18 10.87 6.74
N ARG A 74 5.08 11.69 5.70
CA ARG A 74 5.48 13.09 5.79
C ARG A 74 4.54 13.79 6.75
N THR A 75 5.01 14.06 7.97
CA THR A 75 4.32 14.98 8.85
C THR A 75 4.41 16.37 8.22
N THR A 76 3.26 17.00 7.97
CA THR A 76 3.19 18.41 7.60
C THR A 76 3.97 19.22 8.62
N ARG A 77 4.93 20.01 8.15
CA ARG A 77 5.63 21.02 8.94
C ARG A 77 4.71 22.18 9.26
#